data_AF-A0A3B8ZHR6-F1
#
_entry.id   AF-A0A3B8ZHR6-F1
#
_cell.length_a   1.000
_cell.length_b   1.000
_cell.length_c   1.000
_cell.angle_alpha   90.00
_cell.angle_beta   90.00
_cell.angle_gamma   90.00
#
_symmetry.space_group_name_H-M   'P 1'
#
loop_
_entity.id
_entity.type
_entity.pdbx_description
1 polymer ?
#
loop_
_entity_poly.entity_id
_entity_poly.type
_entity_poly.pdbx_seq_one_letter_code
_entity_poly.pdbx_strand_id
1 'polypeptide(L)'
;MSARPAAAEQTSQQAAVAEVNPENVKVFQSTSPTLSEAANARPDSEGRSEIGRGARIVASFTVFLLSVFVGFEVINKVPPTLHTPLMSGSNAISGITIIGAILSAGSAASGLGAFLGMLAVIFAIINVVGGFVVTHRMLMMFKKR
;
A
#
# COMPACT_ATOMS: atom_id res chain seq x y z
N MET A 1 26.85 -34.94 -68.63
CA MET A 1 25.52 -35.44 -69.00
C MET A 1 25.17 -36.57 -68.04
N SER A 2 24.08 -36.41 -67.27
CA SER A 2 23.43 -37.37 -66.34
C SER A 2 24.27 -37.98 -65.21
N ALA A 3 24.08 -37.62 -63.93
CA ALA A 3 22.96 -37.87 -63.00
C ALA A 3 23.25 -39.05 -62.04
N ARG A 4 23.24 -38.72 -60.72
CA ARG A 4 23.45 -39.47 -59.44
C ARG A 4 22.73 -40.85 -59.34
N PRO A 5 22.96 -41.75 -58.34
CA PRO A 5 23.34 -41.50 -56.92
C PRO A 5 24.17 -42.58 -56.15
N ALA A 6 24.39 -42.32 -54.84
CA ALA A 6 24.35 -43.25 -53.69
C ALA A 6 25.64 -43.46 -52.87
N ALA A 7 25.52 -43.14 -51.57
CA ALA A 7 26.31 -43.62 -50.42
C ALA A 7 27.82 -43.26 -50.39
N ALA A 8 28.44 -42.91 -49.28
CA ALA A 8 28.04 -42.53 -47.93
C ALA A 8 29.40 -42.15 -47.31
N GLU A 9 29.53 -40.89 -46.90
CA GLU A 9 30.65 -40.41 -46.08
C GLU A 9 30.77 -41.28 -44.82
N GLN A 10 31.66 -42.28 -44.84
CA GLN A 10 31.98 -43.12 -43.69
C GLN A 10 33.20 -42.64 -42.91
N THR A 11 33.50 -41.34 -42.93
CA THR A 11 34.55 -40.82 -42.06
C THR A 11 34.05 -39.51 -41.50
N SER A 12 33.85 -39.48 -40.18
CA SER A 12 33.54 -38.31 -39.34
C SER A 12 32.10 -38.15 -38.82
N GLN A 13 31.36 -39.22 -38.50
CA GLN A 13 30.24 -39.16 -37.53
C GLN A 13 29.69 -40.55 -37.15
N GLN A 14 30.27 -41.19 -36.12
CA GLN A 14 29.56 -42.07 -35.18
C GLN A 14 30.47 -42.25 -33.95
N ALA A 15 30.32 -41.44 -32.90
CA ALA A 15 29.27 -41.46 -31.89
C ALA A 15 29.46 -42.57 -30.84
N ALA A 16 29.73 -42.09 -29.62
CA ALA A 16 29.29 -42.60 -28.33
C ALA A 16 29.69 -44.04 -27.95
N VAL A 17 30.70 -44.16 -27.08
CA VAL A 17 30.52 -44.53 -25.65
C VAL A 17 31.71 -43.95 -24.87
N ALA A 18 31.60 -42.70 -24.40
CA ALA A 18 32.46 -42.24 -23.33
C ALA A 18 31.83 -42.73 -22.03
N GLU A 19 32.53 -43.63 -21.35
CA GLU A 19 32.14 -44.19 -20.07
C GLU A 19 31.84 -43.08 -19.06
N VAL A 20 30.59 -43.07 -18.57
CA VAL A 20 30.12 -42.11 -17.56
C VAL A 20 30.71 -42.53 -16.21
N ASN A 21 31.84 -41.94 -15.84
CA ASN A 21 32.38 -42.07 -14.49
C ASN A 21 31.41 -41.34 -13.51
N PRO A 22 30.89 -42.05 -12.49
CA PRO A 22 29.91 -41.50 -11.55
C PRO A 22 30.44 -40.33 -10.69
N GLU A 23 31.77 -40.14 -10.59
CA GLU A 23 32.32 -38.98 -9.89
C GLU A 23 32.11 -37.66 -10.66
N ASN A 24 32.22 -37.70 -11.98
CA ASN A 24 32.17 -36.51 -12.85
C ASN A 24 30.76 -35.91 -12.91
N VAL A 25 29.74 -36.77 -12.77
CA VAL A 25 28.32 -36.38 -12.74
C VAL A 25 27.96 -35.73 -11.39
N LYS A 26 28.62 -36.14 -10.31
CA LYS A 26 28.38 -35.61 -8.96
C LYS A 26 28.92 -34.19 -8.78
N VAL A 27 30.01 -33.86 -9.47
CA VAL A 27 30.64 -32.52 -9.41
C VAL A 27 29.78 -31.45 -10.11
N PHE A 28 29.13 -31.76 -11.23
CA PHE A 28 28.31 -30.80 -11.98
C PHE A 28 26.95 -30.51 -11.31
N GLN A 29 26.35 -31.48 -10.61
CA GLN A 29 25.14 -31.26 -9.80
C GLN A 29 25.41 -30.45 -8.52
N SER A 30 26.66 -30.37 -8.07
CA SER A 30 27.03 -29.67 -6.84
C SER A 30 27.32 -28.17 -7.04
N THR A 31 27.34 -27.67 -8.28
CA THR A 31 27.67 -26.26 -8.59
C THR A 31 26.55 -25.47 -9.25
N SER A 32 25.42 -26.11 -9.59
CA SER A 32 24.23 -25.40 -10.04
C SER A 32 23.28 -25.24 -8.86
N PRO A 33 22.88 -24.02 -8.46
CA PRO A 33 21.91 -23.85 -7.39
C PRO A 33 20.66 -24.65 -7.77
N THR A 34 20.23 -25.52 -6.87
CA THR A 34 18.98 -26.23 -7.06
C THR A 34 17.87 -25.20 -7.32
N LEU A 35 16.88 -25.50 -8.18
CA LEU A 35 15.73 -24.61 -8.39
C LEU A 35 15.04 -24.23 -7.07
N SER A 36 15.22 -25.05 -6.03
CA SER A 36 14.81 -24.81 -4.65
C SER A 36 15.67 -23.77 -3.91
N GLU A 37 16.98 -23.69 -4.17
CA GLU A 37 17.87 -22.63 -3.64
C GLU A 37 17.69 -21.31 -4.35
N ALA A 38 17.47 -21.31 -5.67
CA ALA A 38 17.10 -20.08 -6.40
C ALA A 38 15.72 -19.55 -5.99
N ALA A 39 14.79 -20.44 -5.60
CA ALA A 39 13.49 -20.06 -5.05
C ALA A 39 13.57 -19.58 -3.58
N ASN A 40 14.64 -19.95 -2.85
CA ASN A 40 14.93 -19.48 -1.50
C ASN A 40 15.85 -18.25 -1.45
N ALA A 41 16.50 -17.90 -2.56
CA ALA A 41 17.08 -16.57 -2.79
C ALA A 41 15.95 -15.55 -3.05
N ARG A 42 14.98 -15.50 -2.14
CA ARG A 42 14.12 -14.34 -2.01
C ARG A 42 15.06 -13.20 -1.61
N PRO A 43 15.07 -12.05 -2.31
CA PRO A 43 15.62 -10.85 -1.73
C PRO A 43 14.83 -10.61 -0.46
N ASP A 44 15.46 -10.98 0.64
CA ASP A 44 15.33 -10.40 1.95
C ASP A 44 14.84 -8.97 1.78
N SER A 45 13.55 -8.79 1.99
CA SER A 45 12.94 -7.49 2.20
C SER A 45 13.39 -6.95 3.56
N GLU A 46 14.71 -6.90 3.78
CA GLU A 46 15.45 -6.45 4.96
C GLU A 46 15.46 -4.91 5.01
N GLY A 47 14.25 -4.37 5.10
CA GLY A 47 14.00 -2.96 5.37
C GLY A 47 12.57 -2.68 5.84
N ARG A 48 11.72 -3.71 5.93
CA ARG A 48 10.43 -3.60 6.62
C ARG A 48 10.70 -3.72 8.10
N SER A 49 11.03 -2.57 8.68
CA SER A 49 11.18 -2.40 10.12
C SER A 49 10.14 -3.24 10.87
N GLU A 50 10.62 -4.26 11.59
CA GLU A 50 9.90 -4.93 12.67
C GLU A 50 9.71 -3.89 13.78
N ILE A 51 8.91 -2.86 13.50
CA ILE A 51 8.48 -1.86 14.47
C ILE A 51 7.63 -2.63 15.45
N GLY A 52 8.25 -3.02 16.56
CA GLY A 52 7.60 -3.73 17.66
C GLY A 52 6.33 -3.00 18.07
N ARG A 53 5.32 -3.74 18.56
CA ARG A 53 4.01 -3.16 18.93
C ARG A 53 4.15 -1.91 19.80
N GLY A 54 5.12 -1.92 20.73
CA GLY A 54 5.47 -0.76 21.55
C GLY A 54 5.98 0.43 20.74
N ALA A 55 6.87 0.22 19.78
CA ALA A 55 7.38 1.28 18.91
C ALA A 55 6.30 1.90 18.01
N ARG A 56 5.28 1.13 17.56
CA ARG A 56 4.13 1.68 16.82
C ARG A 56 3.27 2.59 17.68
N ILE A 57 3.01 2.18 18.92
CA ILE A 57 2.27 2.99 19.88
C ILE A 57 3.06 4.27 20.16
N VAL A 58 4.35 4.17 20.48
CA VAL A 58 5.21 5.34 20.69
C VAL A 58 5.18 6.27 19.48
N ALA A 59 5.35 5.76 18.26
CA ALA A 59 5.30 6.55 17.04
C ALA A 59 3.94 7.25 16.84
N SER A 60 2.82 6.54 17.02
CA SER A 60 1.47 7.13 16.92
C SER A 60 1.24 8.22 17.96
N PHE A 61 1.70 8.01 19.21
CA PHE A 61 1.63 9.01 20.26
C PHE A 61 2.52 10.22 19.96
N THR A 62 3.72 10.02 19.40
CA THR A 62 4.59 11.11 18.96
C THR A 62 3.88 11.96 17.90
N VAL A 63 3.30 11.33 16.86
CA VAL A 63 2.55 12.05 15.82
C VAL A 63 1.32 12.76 16.40
N PHE A 64 0.59 12.11 17.30
CA PHE A 64 -0.56 12.71 17.99
C PHE A 64 -0.16 13.98 18.75
N LEU A 65 0.88 13.93 19.59
CA LEU A 65 1.35 15.08 20.36
C LEU A 65 1.87 16.20 19.46
N LEU A 66 2.68 15.88 18.45
CA LEU A 66 3.16 16.86 17.48
C LEU A 66 2.01 17.52 16.73
N SER A 67 0.99 16.76 16.33
CA SER A 67 -0.22 17.30 15.68
C SER A 67 -0.99 18.25 16.59
N VAL A 68 -1.05 18.00 17.90
CA VAL A 68 -1.70 18.91 18.87
C VAL A 68 -0.94 20.23 18.96
N PHE A 69 0.39 20.18 19.09
CA PHE A 69 1.23 21.40 19.10
C PHE A 69 1.07 22.21 17.81
N VAL A 70 1.09 21.53 16.66
CA VAL A 70 0.86 22.18 15.35
C VAL A 70 -0.54 22.80 15.30
N GLY A 71 -1.58 22.10 15.76
CA GLY A 71 -2.94 22.62 15.79
C GLY A 71 -3.09 23.87 16.66
N PHE A 72 -2.52 23.85 17.87
CA PHE A 72 -2.51 25.00 18.78
C PHE A 72 -1.82 26.21 18.14
N GLU A 73 -0.62 25.99 17.61
CA GLU A 73 0.15 27.04 16.96
C GLU A 73 -0.61 27.63 15.77
N VAL A 74 -1.16 26.80 14.89
CA VAL A 74 -1.92 27.27 13.71
C VAL A 74 -3.13 28.11 14.10
N ILE A 75 -3.94 27.68 15.08
CA ILE A 75 -5.15 28.40 15.51
C ILE A 75 -4.82 29.77 16.11
N ASN A 76 -3.72 29.88 16.86
CA ASN A 76 -3.32 31.14 17.50
C ASN A 76 -2.90 32.24 16.50
N LYS A 77 -2.53 31.89 15.25
CA LYS A 77 -2.14 32.87 14.21
C LYS A 77 -3.34 33.39 13.39
N VAL A 78 -4.54 32.91 13.64
CA VAL A 78 -5.71 33.26 12.82
C VAL A 78 -6.32 34.57 13.32
N PRO A 79 -6.60 35.56 12.44
CA PRO A 79 -7.17 36.83 12.86
C PRO A 79 -8.59 36.66 13.44
N PRO A 80 -9.03 37.54 14.36
CA PRO A 80 -10.31 37.36 15.04
C PRO A 80 -11.54 37.34 14.13
N THR A 81 -11.45 38.01 12.99
CA THR A 81 -12.50 38.03 11.95
C THR A 81 -12.81 36.65 11.39
N LEU A 82 -11.87 35.71 11.48
CA LEU A 82 -12.00 34.36 10.94
C LEU A 82 -12.32 33.31 12.02
N HIS A 83 -12.51 33.66 13.30
CA HIS A 83 -12.85 32.66 14.32
C HIS A 83 -14.15 31.90 14.01
N THR A 84 -15.18 32.59 13.52
CA THR A 84 -16.47 31.95 13.18
C THR A 84 -16.36 31.06 11.93
N PRO A 85 -15.75 31.51 10.82
CA PRO A 85 -15.41 30.60 9.70
C PRO A 85 -14.53 29.43 10.12
N LEU A 86 -13.55 29.64 11.00
CA LEU A 86 -12.65 28.60 11.48
C LEU A 86 -13.37 27.57 12.36
N MET A 87 -14.28 28.02 13.22
CA MET A 87 -15.14 27.14 14.02
C MET A 87 -16.01 26.24 13.13
N SER A 88 -16.56 26.78 12.04
CA SER A 88 -17.28 25.98 11.03
C SER A 88 -16.33 25.06 10.26
N GLY A 89 -15.13 25.55 9.93
CA GLY A 89 -14.12 24.80 9.20
C GLY A 89 -13.61 23.58 9.97
N SER A 90 -13.39 23.69 11.28
CA SER A 90 -12.98 22.56 12.12
C SER A 90 -14.07 21.50 12.21
N ASN A 91 -15.35 21.89 12.17
CA ASN A 91 -16.45 20.93 12.02
C ASN A 91 -16.35 20.16 10.69
N ALA A 92 -16.04 20.82 9.57
CA ALA A 92 -15.82 20.14 8.28
C ALA A 92 -14.63 19.15 8.33
N ILE A 93 -13.55 19.50 9.02
CA ILE A 93 -12.36 18.64 9.20
C ILE A 93 -12.71 17.38 10.02
N SER A 94 -13.63 17.48 10.98
CA SER A 94 -14.12 16.31 11.74
C SER A 94 -14.82 15.26 10.85
N GLY A 95 -15.18 15.63 9.61
CA GLY A 95 -15.66 14.74 8.58
C GLY A 95 -14.72 13.59 8.21
N ILE A 96 -13.47 13.58 8.69
CA ILE A 96 -12.54 12.43 8.61
C ILE A 96 -13.14 11.11 9.13
N THR A 97 -14.17 11.20 9.98
CA THR A 97 -15.00 10.07 10.43
C THR A 97 -15.55 9.21 9.28
N ILE A 98 -15.66 9.74 8.06
CA ILE A 98 -16.06 8.99 6.87
C ILE A 98 -15.16 7.78 6.59
N ILE A 99 -13.86 7.86 6.92
CA ILE A 99 -12.95 6.72 6.77
C ILE A 99 -13.40 5.57 7.69
N GLY A 100 -13.69 5.88 8.95
CA GLY A 100 -14.20 4.89 9.90
C GLY A 100 -15.57 4.34 9.50
N ALA A 101 -16.44 5.19 8.97
CA ALA A 101 -17.75 4.77 8.48
C ALA A 101 -17.67 3.80 7.30
N ILE A 102 -16.81 4.07 6.31
CA ILE A 102 -16.60 3.19 5.15
C ILE A 102 -15.99 1.86 5.60
N LEU A 103 -14.98 1.88 6.48
CA LEU A 103 -14.39 0.66 7.01
C LEU A 103 -15.42 -0.18 7.79
N SER A 104 -16.25 0.46 8.60
CA SER A 104 -17.33 -0.20 9.34
C SER A 104 -18.37 -0.81 8.40
N ALA A 105 -18.87 -0.03 7.43
CA ALA A 105 -19.84 -0.49 6.45
C ALA A 105 -19.32 -1.65 5.59
N GLY A 106 -18.03 -1.63 5.22
CA GLY A 106 -17.39 -2.68 4.44
C GLY A 106 -17.08 -3.96 5.23
N SER A 107 -17.06 -3.89 6.56
CA SER A 107 -16.74 -5.04 7.43
C SER A 107 -17.96 -5.88 7.82
N ALA A 108 -19.18 -5.34 7.71
CA ALA A 108 -20.39 -6.02 8.13
C ALA A 108 -21.03 -6.81 6.98
N ALA A 109 -21.21 -8.12 7.17
CA ALA A 109 -21.78 -9.00 6.14
C ALA A 109 -23.31 -8.90 6.03
N SER A 110 -24.03 -8.80 7.16
CA SER A 110 -25.49 -8.65 7.20
C SER A 110 -25.98 -8.28 8.61
N GLY A 111 -27.25 -7.90 8.72
CA GLY A 111 -27.89 -7.60 10.01
C GLY A 111 -27.62 -6.20 10.54
N LEU A 112 -27.62 -6.05 11.86
CA LEU A 112 -27.54 -4.75 12.54
C LEU A 112 -26.27 -3.96 12.19
N GLY A 113 -25.13 -4.65 12.03
CA GLY A 113 -23.86 -4.02 11.67
C GLY A 113 -23.88 -3.37 10.28
N ALA A 114 -24.53 -4.01 9.30
CA ALA A 114 -24.65 -3.45 7.95
C ALA A 114 -25.56 -2.21 7.95
N PHE A 115 -26.65 -2.24 8.73
CA PHE A 115 -27.54 -1.09 8.89
C PHE A 115 -26.85 0.09 9.59
N LEU A 116 -26.13 -0.16 10.70
CA LEU A 116 -25.37 0.88 11.40
C LEU A 116 -24.21 1.41 10.55
N GLY A 117 -23.53 0.56 9.78
CA GLY A 117 -22.50 0.98 8.84
C GLY A 117 -23.04 1.90 7.75
N MET A 118 -24.20 1.55 7.15
CA MET A 118 -24.88 2.43 6.20
C MET A 118 -25.24 3.78 6.83
N LEU A 119 -25.80 3.77 8.04
CA LEU A 119 -26.18 4.99 8.75
C LEU A 119 -24.96 5.85 9.12
N ALA A 120 -23.86 5.21 9.52
CA ALA A 120 -22.60 5.88 9.81
C ALA A 120 -22.06 6.60 8.56
N VAL A 121 -22.15 5.99 7.38
CA VAL A 121 -21.73 6.63 6.12
C VAL A 121 -22.60 7.84 5.81
N ILE A 122 -23.92 7.72 5.95
CA ILE A 122 -24.85 8.84 5.74
C ILE A 122 -24.50 10.02 6.66
N PHE A 123 -24.32 9.76 7.95
CA PHE A 123 -23.98 10.81 8.93
C PHE A 123 -22.59 11.41 8.68
N ALA A 124 -21.62 10.60 8.29
CA ALA A 124 -20.30 11.10 7.94
C ALA A 124 -20.34 12.03 6.71
N ILE A 125 -21.13 11.67 5.68
CA ILE A 125 -21.32 12.52 4.50
C ILE A 125 -22.00 13.83 4.87
N ILE A 126 -23.04 13.80 5.72
CA ILE A 126 -23.72 15.02 6.18
C ILE A 126 -22.74 15.96 6.89
N ASN A 127 -21.86 15.42 7.74
CA ASN A 127 -20.83 16.20 8.44
C ASN A 127 -19.85 16.86 7.45
N VAL A 128 -19.30 16.06 6.52
CA VAL A 128 -18.37 16.54 5.47
C VAL A 128 -19.04 17.63 4.62
N VAL A 129 -20.16 17.31 3.96
CA VAL A 129 -20.81 18.22 3.00
C VAL A 129 -21.37 19.45 3.70
N GLY A 130 -22.06 19.27 4.83
CA GLY A 130 -22.61 20.37 5.62
C GLY A 130 -21.52 21.32 6.11
N GLY A 131 -20.43 20.78 6.65
CA GLY A 131 -19.28 21.56 7.11
C GLY A 131 -18.66 22.40 6.00
N PHE A 132 -18.42 21.83 4.82
CA PHE A 132 -17.81 22.56 3.70
C PHE A 132 -18.74 23.60 3.08
N VAL A 133 -20.03 23.32 2.93
CA VAL A 133 -21.02 24.26 2.37
C VAL A 133 -21.18 25.49 3.27
N VAL A 134 -21.32 25.28 4.57
CA VAL A 134 -21.48 26.38 5.54
C VAL A 134 -20.21 27.23 5.59
N THR A 135 -19.03 26.60 5.67
CA THR A 135 -17.74 27.29 5.69
C THR A 135 -17.54 28.10 4.40
N HIS A 136 -17.86 27.54 3.24
CA HIS A 136 -17.80 28.25 1.97
C HIS A 136 -18.71 29.48 1.94
N ARG A 137 -19.95 29.36 2.45
CA ARG A 137 -20.88 30.50 2.56
C ARG A 137 -20.35 31.60 3.48
N MET A 138 -19.70 31.24 4.59
CA MET A 138 -19.07 32.20 5.50
C MET A 138 -17.87 32.90 4.85
N LEU A 139 -17.03 32.15 4.12
CA LEU A 139 -15.84 32.70 3.46
C LEU A 139 -16.18 33.59 2.27
N MET A 140 -17.29 33.33 1.57
CA MET A 140 -17.75 34.20 0.48
C MET A 140 -18.05 35.65 0.93
N MET A 141 -18.31 35.87 2.23
CA MET A 141 -18.56 37.21 2.78
C MET A 141 -17.28 38.04 2.96
N PHE A 142 -16.10 37.41 2.90
CA PHE A 142 -14.80 38.09 2.94
C PHE A 142 -14.25 38.45 1.56
N LYS A 143 -14.95 38.06 0.49
CA LYS A 143 -14.56 38.40 -0.87
C LYS A 143 -14.84 39.90 -1.07
N LYS A 144 -13.77 40.68 -1.19
CA LYS A 144 -13.86 42.09 -1.62
C LYS A 144 -14.66 42.15 -2.93
N ARG A 145 -15.59 43.10 -3.01
CA ARG A 145 -16.02 43.61 -4.33
C ARG A 145 -14.84 44.29 -5.01
#